data_AF-A0A0U3MGC2-F1
#
_entry.id   AF-A0A0U3MGC2-F1
#
_cell.length_a   1.000
_cell.length_b   1.000
_cell.length_c   1.000
_cell.angle_alpha   90.00
_cell.angle_beta   90.00
_cell.angle_gamma   90.00
#
_symmetry.space_group_name_H-M   'P 1'
#
loop_
_entity.id
_entity.type
_entity.pdbx_description
1 polymer ?
#
loop_
_entity_poly.entity_id
_entity_poly.type
_entity_poly.pdbx_seq_one_letter_code
_entity_poly.pdbx_strand_id
1 'polypeptide(L)' 'MKYNIIDINKLTYEKAIKRLEEITKYLSNEGTELEKALDLYKEGLELSHYCETKLTSVEKELKKVKLVDEQGNFEDFDVL' A
#
# COMPACT_ATOMS: atom_id res chain seq x y z
N MET A 1 -25.43 13.03 0.14
CA MET A 1 -24.00 13.02 -0.22
C MET A 1 -23.58 11.57 -0.35
N LYS A 2 -23.02 11.16 -1.50
CA LYS A 2 -22.59 9.77 -1.72
C LYS A 2 -21.13 9.64 -1.29
N TYR A 3 -20.88 8.93 -0.20
CA TYR A 3 -19.53 8.51 0.19
C TYR A 3 -19.05 7.48 -0.84
N ASN A 4 -17.90 7.76 -1.46
CA ASN A 4 -17.31 6.88 -2.45
C ASN A 4 -16.51 5.81 -1.67
N ILE A 5 -17.19 4.74 -1.27
CA ILE A 5 -16.58 3.62 -0.56
C ILE A 5 -15.66 2.92 -1.56
N ILE A 6 -14.36 2.93 -1.30
CA ILE A 6 -13.40 2.15 -2.07
C ILE A 6 -13.72 0.68 -1.80
N ASP A 7 -14.15 -0.04 -2.85
CA ASP A 7 -14.29 -1.49 -2.80
C ASP A 7 -12.88 -2.10 -2.73
N ILE A 8 -12.42 -2.36 -1.52
CA ILE A 8 -11.09 -2.92 -1.21
C ILE A 8 -10.82 -4.21 -2.00
N ASN A 9 -11.85 -4.97 -2.38
CA ASN A 9 -11.67 -6.21 -3.15
C ASN A 9 -11.29 -5.98 -4.62
N LYS A 10 -11.41 -4.75 -5.14
CA LYS A 10 -11.01 -4.37 -6.51
C LYS A 10 -9.85 -3.37 -6.56
N LEU A 11 -9.28 -3.05 -5.41
CA LEU A 11 -8.20 -2.08 -5.28
C LEU A 11 -6.86 -2.72 -5.67
N THR A 12 -6.19 -2.18 -6.69
CA THR A 12 -4.82 -2.60 -7.04
C THR A 12 -3.80 -1.77 -6.28
N TYR A 13 -2.57 -2.26 -6.18
CA TYR A 13 -1.47 -1.55 -5.52
C TYR A 13 -1.24 -0.17 -6.14
N GLU A 14 -1.21 -0.09 -7.47
CA GLU A 14 -1.01 1.16 -8.21
C GLU A 14 -2.13 2.16 -7.96
N LYS A 15 -3.38 1.69 -7.85
CA LYS A 15 -4.53 2.54 -7.52
C LYS A 15 -4.44 3.06 -6.08
N ALA A 16 -4.02 2.22 -5.15
CA ALA A 16 -3.84 2.62 -3.75
C ALA A 16 -2.75 3.69 -3.61
N ILE A 17 -1.60 3.50 -4.25
CA ILE A 17 -0.50 4.49 -4.29
C ILE A 17 -0.97 5.79 -4.94
N LYS A 18 -1.62 5.72 -6.11
CA LYS A 18 -2.15 6.92 -6.78
C LYS A 18 -3.12 7.68 -5.87
N ARG A 19 -3.97 6.97 -5.12
CA ARG A 19 -4.90 7.61 -4.20
C ARG A 19 -4.19 8.25 -3.00
N LEU A 20 -3.14 7.63 -2.48
CA LEU A 20 -2.29 8.23 -1.44
C LEU A 20 -1.61 9.54 -1.92
N GLU A 21 -1.12 9.57 -3.16
CA GLU A 21 -0.58 10.80 -3.76
C GLU A 21 -1.63 11.91 -3.90
N GLU A 22 -2.87 11.55 -4.23
CA GLU A 22 -3.98 12.51 -4.26
C GLU A 22 -4.28 13.03 -2.84
N ILE A 23 -4.38 12.15 -1.86
CA ILE A 23 -4.64 12.50 -0.46
C ILE A 23 -3.57 13.46 0.07
N THR A 24 -2.29 13.17 -0.15
CA THR A 24 -1.18 14.04 0.28
C THR A 24 -1.26 15.43 -0.36
N LYS A 25 -1.61 15.51 -1.65
CA LYS A 25 -1.85 16.79 -2.33
C LYS A 25 -3.01 17.56 -1.72
N TYR A 26 -4.11 16.89 -1.38
CA TYR A 26 -5.26 17.53 -0.73
C TYR A 26 -4.94 18.01 0.69
N LEU A 27 -4.26 17.19 1.50
CA LEU A 27 -3.90 17.55 2.87
C LEU A 27 -2.87 18.70 2.93
N SER A 28 -2.07 18.88 1.87
CA SER A 28 -1.09 19.97 1.78
C SER A 28 -1.69 21.29 1.29
N ASN A 29 -2.98 21.30 0.91
CA ASN A 29 -3.65 22.50 0.45
C ASN A 29 -4.22 23.29 1.63
N GLU A 30 -3.88 24.58 1.72
CA GLU A 30 -4.32 25.50 2.77
C GLU A 30 -5.86 25.63 2.87
N GLY A 31 -6.60 25.30 1.80
CA GLY A 31 -8.06 25.37 1.74
C GLY A 31 -8.81 24.10 2.19
N THR A 32 -8.12 23.09 2.72
CA THR A 32 -8.78 21.84 3.14
C THR A 32 -9.44 22.01 4.51
N GLU A 33 -10.76 21.90 4.54
CA GLU A 33 -11.56 21.91 5.77
C GLU A 33 -11.14 20.79 6.73
N LEU A 34 -11.13 21.07 8.04
CA LEU A 34 -10.65 20.15 9.07
C LEU A 34 -11.35 18.78 9.04
N GLU A 35 -12.69 18.76 8.92
CA GLU A 35 -13.45 17.51 8.87
C GLU A 35 -13.04 16.65 7.67
N LYS A 36 -12.86 17.29 6.50
CA LYS A 36 -12.40 16.62 5.29
C LYS A 36 -10.95 16.14 5.43
N ALA A 37 -10.09 16.90 6.10
CA ALA A 37 -8.72 16.49 6.38
C ALA A 37 -8.68 15.23 7.26
N LEU A 38 -9.54 15.15 8.28
CA LEU A 38 -9.67 13.97 9.14
C LEU A 38 -10.12 12.73 8.37
N ASP A 39 -11.09 12.87 7.46
CA ASP A 39 -11.56 11.76 6.63
C ASP A 39 -10.47 11.29 5.65
N LEU A 40 -9.78 12.22 4.97
CA LEU A 40 -8.66 11.92 4.08
C LEU A 40 -7.49 11.26 4.82
N TYR A 41 -7.23 11.67 6.06
CA TYR A 41 -6.20 11.06 6.89
C TYR A 41 -6.53 9.60 7.24
N LYS A 42 -7.77 9.32 7.65
CA LYS A 42 -8.23 7.95 7.91
C LYS A 42 -8.14 7.07 6.66
N GLU A 43 -8.60 7.58 5.52
CA GLU A 43 -8.48 6.89 4.24
C GLU A 43 -7.00 6.60 3.92
N GLY A 44 -6.11 7.58 4.15
CA GLY A 44 -4.67 7.41 3.95
C GLY A 44 -4.05 6.33 4.83
N LEU A 45 -4.49 6.19 6.08
CA LEU A 45 -4.03 5.11 6.98
C LEU A 45 -4.44 3.73 6.46
N GLU A 46 -5.69 3.57 6.04
CA GLU A 46 -6.19 2.30 5.49
C GLU A 46 -5.44 1.90 4.22
N LEU A 47 -5.20 2.85 3.32
CA LEU A 47 -4.45 2.62 2.09
C LEU A 47 -2.98 2.30 2.35
N SER A 48 -2.35 2.98 3.32
CA SER A 48 -0.97 2.71 3.71
C SER A 48 -0.81 1.29 4.24
N HIS A 49 -1.74 0.86 5.11
CA HIS A 49 -1.75 -0.49 5.65
C HIS A 49 -1.99 -1.55 4.57
N TYR A 50 -2.88 -1.27 3.62
CA TYR A 50 -3.11 -2.15 2.47
C TYR A 50 -1.83 -2.34 1.64
N CYS A 51 -1.12 -1.25 1.31
CA CYS A 51 0.12 -1.30 0.55
C CYS A 51 1.21 -2.10 1.27
N GLU A 52 1.41 -1.83 2.57
CA GLU A 52 2.36 -2.57 3.41
C GLU A 52 2.06 -4.07 3.40
N THR A 53 0.81 -4.44 3.66
CA THR A 53 0.37 -5.85 3.67
C THR A 53 0.63 -6.53 2.32
N LYS A 54 0.41 -5.82 1.21
CA LYS A 54 0.63 -6.35 -0.13
C LYS A 54 2.12 -6.61 -0.40
N LEU A 55 2.99 -5.65 -0.05
CA LEU A 55 4.44 -5.79 -0.19
C LEU A 55 4.99 -6.92 0.68
N THR A 56 4.60 -6.97 1.95
CA THR A 56 5.00 -8.07 2.85
C THR A 56 4.57 -9.44 2.35
N SER A 57 3.38 -9.54 1.72
CA SER A 57 2.94 -10.78 1.09
C SER A 57 3.84 -11.19 -0.06
N VAL A 58 4.23 -10.25 -0.93
CA VAL A 58 5.12 -10.50 -2.06
C VAL A 58 6.52 -10.90 -1.56
N GLU A 59 7.08 -10.21 -0.58
CA GLU A 59 8.36 -10.57 0.04
C GLU A 59 8.33 -11.99 0.62
N LYS A 60 7.23 -12.37 1.29
CA LYS A 60 7.06 -13.71 1.84
C LYS A 60 6.96 -14.78 0.76
N GLU A 61 6.34 -14.47 -0.38
CA GLU A 61 6.33 -15.37 -1.54
C GLU A 61 7.72 -15.52 -2.15
N LEU A 62 8.46 -14.42 -2.32
CA LEU A 62 9.83 -14.45 -2.84
C LEU A 62 10.76 -15.27 -1.93
N LYS A 63 10.66 -15.12 -0.60
CA LYS A 63 11.43 -15.95 0.35
C LYS A 63 11.14 -17.45 0.27
N LYS A 64 9.97 -17.85 -0.25
CA LYS A 64 9.63 -19.27 -0.48
C LYS A 64 10.17 -19.80 -1.81
N VAL A 65 10.35 -18.92 -2.81
CA VAL A 65 11.04 -19.24 -4.06
C VAL A 65 12.53 -19.19 -3.80
N LYS A 66 13.03 -20.11 -2.97
CA LYS A 66 14.46 -20.25 -2.73
C LYS A 66 15.12 -20.66 -4.05
N LEU A 67 16.09 -19.86 -4.52
CA LEU A 67 16.99 -20.31 -5.58
C LEU A 67 17.85 -21.41 -5.00
N VAL A 68 17.79 -22.57 -5.64
CA VAL A 68 18.73 -23.66 -5.41
C VAL A 68 19.93 -23.34 -6.29
N ASP A 69 21.09 -23.08 -5.69
CA ASP A 69 22.33 -22.93 -6.46
C ASP A 69 22.67 -24.26 -7.18
N GLU A 70 23.68 -24.26 -8.04
CA GLU A 70 24.11 -25.48 -8.76
C GLU A 70 24.56 -26.61 -7.81
N GLN A 71 24.75 -26.33 -6.52
CA GLN A 71 25.17 -27.27 -5.48
C GLN A 71 24.03 -27.71 -4.54
N GLY A 72 22.80 -27.24 -4.74
CA GLY A 72 21.67 -27.62 -3.89
C GLY A 72 21.48 -26.73 -2.65
N ASN A 73 22.27 -25.67 -2.46
CA ASN A 73 22.17 -24.80 -1.30
C ASN A 73 21.07 -23.75 -1.49
N PHE A 74 20.45 -23.42 -0.36
CA PHE A 74 19.44 -22.40 -0.27
C PHE A 74 20.09 -21.07 0.13
N GLU A 75 20.14 -20.11 -0.77
CA GLU A 75 20.46 -18.72 -0.40
C GLU A 75 19.17 -18.01 0.02
N ASP A 76 19.16 -17.47 1.24
CA ASP A 76 18.09 -16.61 1.67
C ASP A 76 18.23 -15.26 0.94
N PHE A 77 17.16 -14.82 0.28
CA PHE A 77 17.12 -13.50 -0.34
C PHE A 77 17.00 -12.46 0.78
N ASP A 78 18.13 -11.90 1.21
CA ASP A 78 18.16 -10.72 2.07
C ASP A 78 17.74 -9.50 1.21
N VAL A 79 16.44 -9.25 1.15
CA VAL A 79 15.91 -7.98 0.64
C VAL A 79 16.26 -6.91 1.68
N LEU A 80 17.32 -6.13 1.40
CA LEU A 80 17.74 -4.94 2.15
C LEU A 80 16.83 -3.74 1.86
#